data_AF-A0A351TI35-F1
#
_entry.id   AF-A0A351TI35-F1
#
_cell.length_a   1.000
_cell.length_b   1.000
_cell.length_c   1.000
_cell.angle_alpha   90.00
_cell.angle_beta   90.00
_cell.angle_gamma   90.00
#
_symmetry.space_group_name_H-M   'P 1'
#
loop_
_entity.id
_entity.type
_entity.pdbx_description
1 polymer ?
#
loop_
_entity_poly.entity_id
_entity_poly.type
_entity_poly.pdbx_seq_one_letter_code
_entity_poly.pdbx_strand_id
1 'polypeptide(L)'
;IIFTTGIADYMQEGFEVEALHYLLKPIDRKKVWECLEKCLSRKEDESRLILLPTEEGLIKTDVDQILYGEAVGHYCELVCLTETFSLKIGIKETAQRLEEYGGFMF
;
A
#
# COMPACT_ATOMS: atom_id res chain seq x y z
N ILE A 1 3.33 13.79 8.27
CA ILE A 1 2.85 14.50 9.48
C ILE A 1 2.46 15.92 9.07
N ILE A 2 1.25 16.39 9.40
CA ILE A 2 0.73 17.73 9.04
C ILE A 2 0.56 18.54 10.33
N PHE A 3 1.11 19.75 10.39
CA PHE A 3 0.98 20.69 11.50
C PHE A 3 -0.06 21.78 11.21
N THR A 4 -0.61 22.41 12.25
CA THR A 4 -1.53 23.55 12.10
C THR A 4 -1.12 24.71 13.01
N THR A 5 -1.16 25.95 12.52
CA THR A 5 -0.77 27.16 13.27
C THR A 5 -1.76 28.31 13.05
N GLY A 6 -1.86 29.23 14.01
CA GLY A 6 -2.65 30.47 13.89
C GLY A 6 -1.83 31.70 13.50
N ILE A 7 -0.52 31.56 13.34
CA ILE A 7 0.41 32.67 13.10
C ILE A 7 1.08 32.46 11.75
N ALA A 8 0.84 33.38 10.80
CA ALA A 8 1.35 33.30 9.43
C ALA A 8 2.89 33.42 9.34
N ASP A 9 3.49 34.16 10.26
CA ASP A 9 4.93 34.45 10.26
C ASP A 9 5.80 33.20 10.47
N TYR A 10 5.25 32.13 11.06
CA TYR A 10 5.94 30.84 11.20
C TYR A 10 5.95 29.97 9.93
N MET A 11 5.32 30.41 8.84
CA MET A 11 5.33 29.66 7.57
C MET A 11 6.59 29.89 6.73
N GLN A 12 7.29 31.02 6.92
CA GLN A 12 8.39 31.41 6.03
C GLN A 12 9.71 30.66 6.29
N GLU A 13 9.94 30.13 7.50
CA GLU A 13 11.17 29.38 7.82
C GLU A 13 11.12 27.90 7.43
N GLY A 14 9.95 27.37 7.05
CA GLY A 14 9.75 25.96 6.67
C GLY A 14 9.79 25.69 5.16
N PHE A 15 10.22 26.66 4.34
CA PHE A 15 10.04 26.64 2.89
C PHE A 15 11.03 25.72 2.12
N GLU A 16 12.04 25.16 2.78
CA GLU A 16 13.00 24.26 2.13
C GLU A 16 12.57 22.78 2.12
N VAL A 17 11.45 22.42 2.78
CA VAL A 17 10.99 21.03 2.83
C VAL A 17 9.49 21.00 2.51
N GLU A 18 9.17 20.64 1.27
CA GLU A 18 7.85 20.28 0.74
C GLU A 18 6.60 20.78 1.49
N ALA A 19 5.80 21.63 0.84
CA ALA A 19 4.62 22.36 1.36
C ALA A 19 3.42 21.53 1.86
N LEU A 20 3.63 20.31 2.39
CA LEU A 20 2.62 19.42 2.98
C LEU A 20 2.44 19.66 4.50
N HIS A 21 3.30 20.47 5.13
CA HIS A 21 3.47 20.42 6.58
C HIS A 21 2.68 21.45 7.41
N TYR A 22 2.07 22.50 6.84
CA TYR A 22 1.38 23.52 7.66
C TYR A 22 0.04 23.99 7.10
N LEU A 23 -1.03 23.88 7.91
CA LEU A 23 -2.34 24.50 7.65
C LEU A 23 -2.58 25.67 8.60
N LEU A 24 -2.94 26.85 8.06
CA LEU A 24 -3.31 28.01 8.86
C LEU A 24 -4.73 27.90 9.41
N LYS A 25 -4.90 28.32 10.67
CA LYS A 25 -6.20 28.54 11.29
C LYS A 25 -6.75 29.92 10.89
N PRO A 26 -8.09 30.06 10.70
CA PRO A 26 -9.09 29.00 10.72
C PRO A 26 -8.90 28.03 9.54
N ILE A 27 -9.05 26.73 9.82
CA ILE A 27 -8.72 25.67 8.86
C ILE A 27 -9.71 25.70 7.69
N ASP A 28 -9.16 25.85 6.48
CA ASP A 28 -9.91 25.69 5.24
C ASP A 28 -10.03 24.19 4.88
N ARG A 29 -11.27 23.70 4.81
CA ARG A 29 -11.57 22.30 4.44
C ARG A 29 -11.00 21.92 3.08
N LYS A 30 -10.99 22.84 2.11
CA LYS A 30 -10.44 22.57 0.78
C LYS A 30 -8.94 22.30 0.85
N LYS A 31 -8.21 23.08 1.64
CA LYS A 31 -6.75 22.89 1.83
C LYS A 31 -6.42 21.60 2.57
N VAL A 32 -7.28 21.18 3.51
CA VAL A 32 -7.16 19.85 4.15
C VAL A 32 -7.29 18.76 3.10
N TRP A 33 -8.33 18.83 2.27
CA TRP A 33 -8.58 17.82 1.23
C TRP A 33 -7.43 17.74 0.22
N GLU A 34 -6.98 18.89 -0.30
CA GLU A 34 -5.82 18.96 -1.20
C GLU A 34 -4.54 18.39 -0.57
N CYS A 35 -4.33 18.59 0.74
CA CYS A 35 -3.19 18.05 1.46
C CYS A 35 -3.28 16.52 1.58
N LEU A 36 -4.47 15.99 1.90
CA LEU A 36 -4.72 14.55 1.97
C LEU A 36 -4.58 13.88 0.61
N GLU A 37 -5.13 14.46 -0.45
CA GLU A 37 -4.95 13.96 -1.82
C GLU A 37 -3.47 13.93 -2.22
N LYS A 38 -2.71 14.97 -1.89
CA LYS A 38 -1.25 14.98 -2.11
C LYS A 38 -0.51 13.95 -1.27
N CYS A 39 -0.94 13.70 -0.03
CA CYS A 39 -0.37 12.61 0.79
C CYS A 39 -0.64 11.25 0.17
N LEU A 40 -1.87 11.03 -0.34
CA LEU A 40 -2.27 9.79 -0.98
C LEU A 40 -1.58 9.62 -2.34
N SER A 41 -1.37 10.68 -3.11
CA SER A 41 -0.66 10.63 -4.40
C SER A 41 0.86 10.49 -4.23
N ARG A 42 1.41 10.90 -3.08
CA ARG A 42 2.83 10.74 -2.70
C ARG A 42 3.12 9.40 -2.03
N LYS A 43 2.10 8.64 -1.64
CA LYS A 43 2.26 7.19 -1.69
C LYS A 43 2.39 6.86 -3.17
N GLU A 44 3.61 6.99 -3.69
CA GLU A 44 3.96 6.31 -4.91
C GLU A 44 3.54 4.86 -4.72
N ASP A 45 2.80 4.36 -5.71
CA ASP A 45 2.62 2.93 -5.95
C ASP A 45 4.02 2.30 -6.09
N GLU A 46 4.74 2.11 -5.00
CA GLU A 46 5.53 0.90 -4.85
C GLU A 46 4.53 -0.24 -4.72
N SER A 47 3.75 -0.47 -5.78
CA SER A 47 2.91 -1.65 -5.92
C SER A 47 3.83 -2.83 -5.63
N ARG A 48 3.51 -3.53 -4.56
CA ARG A 48 4.35 -4.59 -4.02
C ARG A 48 4.10 -5.81 -4.89
N LEU A 49 4.68 -5.80 -6.08
CA LEU A 49 4.37 -6.78 -7.11
C LEU A 49 5.14 -8.07 -6.86
N ILE A 50 4.43 -9.19 -6.80
CA ILE A 50 4.99 -10.53 -6.63
C ILE A 50 4.74 -11.38 -7.88
N LEU A 51 5.72 -12.19 -8.26
CA LEU A 51 5.60 -13.20 -9.33
C LEU A 51 5.29 -14.57 -8.72
N LEU A 52 4.18 -15.17 -9.14
CA LEU A 52 3.69 -16.43 -8.58
C LEU A 52 3.44 -17.48 -9.68
N PRO A 53 3.81 -18.75 -9.45
CA PRO A 53 3.61 -19.82 -10.43
C PRO A 53 2.18 -20.38 -10.38
N THR A 54 1.48 -20.32 -11.51
CA THR A 54 0.13 -20.89 -11.73
C THR A 54 0.16 -21.98 -12.80
N GLU A 55 -0.99 -22.62 -13.06
CA GLU A 55 -1.11 -23.58 -14.17
C GLU A 55 -0.75 -22.98 -15.53
N GLU A 56 -1.15 -21.74 -15.79
CA GLU A 56 -1.00 -21.04 -17.07
C GLU A 56 0.37 -20.36 -17.23
N GLY A 57 1.18 -20.30 -16.17
CA GLY A 57 2.51 -19.69 -16.19
C GLY A 57 2.78 -18.83 -14.95
N LEU A 58 3.71 -17.89 -15.06
CA LEU A 58 3.96 -16.91 -14.01
C LEU A 58 2.97 -15.75 -14.14
N ILE A 59 2.22 -15.50 -13.08
CA ILE A 59 1.40 -14.30 -12.95
C ILE A 59 2.14 -13.23 -12.17
N LYS A 60 1.80 -11.97 -12.42
CA LYS A 60 2.23 -10.82 -11.62
C LYS A 60 1.02 -10.26 -10.90
N THR A 61 1.05 -10.19 -9.58
CA THR A 61 -0.05 -9.65 -8.77
C THR A 61 0.49 -8.65 -7.75
N ASP A 62 -0.35 -7.71 -7.35
CA ASP A 62 -0.04 -6.77 -6.28
C ASP A 62 -0.37 -7.41 -4.93
N VAL A 63 0.62 -7.44 -4.05
CA VAL A 63 0.50 -8.00 -2.71
C VAL A 63 -0.61 -7.32 -1.91
N ASP A 64 -0.88 -6.03 -2.16
CA ASP A 64 -1.95 -5.30 -1.48
C ASP A 64 -3.36 -5.79 -1.89
N GLN A 65 -3.47 -6.56 -2.97
CA GLN A 65 -4.72 -7.17 -3.41
C GLN A 65 -4.98 -8.54 -2.75
N ILE A 66 -3.98 -9.15 -2.11
CA ILE A 66 -4.08 -10.49 -1.53
C ILE A 66 -4.86 -10.43 -0.21
N LEU A 67 -5.90 -11.25 -0.11
CA LEU A 67 -6.73 -11.37 1.09
C LEU A 67 -6.25 -12.53 1.98
N TYR A 68 -6.12 -13.73 1.41
CA TYR A 68 -5.64 -14.92 2.11
C TYR A 68 -5.18 -16.00 1.11
N GLY A 69 -4.46 -16.99 1.62
CA GLY A 69 -4.13 -18.22 0.90
C GLY A 69 -4.68 -19.44 1.62
N GLU A 70 -5.23 -20.40 0.88
CA GLU A 70 -5.73 -21.66 1.42
C GLU A 70 -5.04 -22.87 0.77
N ALA A 71 -4.79 -23.91 1.56
CA ALA A 71 -4.14 -25.12 1.09
C ALA A 71 -5.13 -26.06 0.41
N VAL A 72 -4.86 -26.42 -0.85
CA VAL A 72 -5.66 -27.38 -1.63
C VAL A 72 -4.74 -28.49 -2.14
N GLY A 73 -4.60 -29.56 -1.35
CA GLY A 73 -3.67 -30.64 -1.66
C GLY A 73 -2.22 -30.17 -1.66
N HIS A 74 -1.55 -30.25 -2.82
CA HIS A 74 -0.17 -29.75 -3.01
C HIS A 74 -0.12 -28.30 -3.56
N TYR A 75 -1.29 -27.69 -3.77
CA TYR A 75 -1.45 -26.35 -4.32
C TYR A 75 -1.88 -25.36 -3.23
N CYS A 76 -1.85 -24.07 -3.58
CA CYS A 76 -2.37 -22.99 -2.74
C CYS A 76 -3.32 -22.13 -3.58
N GLU A 77 -4.58 -22.02 -3.17
CA GLU A 77 -5.50 -21.04 -3.77
C GLU A 77 -5.23 -19.68 -3.09
N LEU A 78 -4.86 -18.69 -3.89
CA LEU A 78 -4.59 -17.34 -3.44
C LEU A 78 -5.78 -16.45 -3.79
N VAL A 79 -6.52 -16.02 -2.78
CA VAL A 79 -7.71 -15.18 -2.96
C VAL A 79 -7.31 -13.72 -2.87
N CYS A 80 -7.60 -12.98 -3.93
CA CYS A 80 -7.38 -11.54 -4.04
C CYS A 80 -8.71 -10.78 -4.08
N LEU A 81 -8.66 -9.45 -4.02
CA LEU A 81 -9.85 -8.59 -4.06
C LEU A 81 -10.73 -8.79 -5.31
N THR A 82 -10.11 -9.06 -6.46
CA THR A 82 -10.82 -9.15 -7.76
C THR A 82 -10.89 -10.56 -8.33
N GLU A 83 -9.97 -11.43 -7.95
CA GLU A 83 -9.80 -12.75 -8.57
C GLU A 83 -9.13 -13.74 -7.60
N THR A 84 -9.05 -15.01 -8.01
CA THR A 84 -8.41 -16.08 -7.25
C THR A 84 -7.45 -16.83 -8.16
N PHE A 85 -6.26 -17.15 -7.65
CA PHE A 85 -5.21 -17.82 -8.39
C PHE A 85 -4.88 -19.18 -7.77
N SER A 86 -4.90 -20.23 -8.59
CA SER A 86 -4.40 -21.54 -8.20
C SER A 86 -2.88 -21.60 -8.40
N LEU A 87 -2.13 -21.61 -7.29
CA LEU A 87 -0.68 -21.66 -7.30
C LEU A 87 -0.16 -23.09 -7.33
N LYS A 88 0.83 -23.35 -8.19
CA LYS A 88 1.54 -24.65 -8.33
C LYS A 88 2.41 -25.05 -7.13
N ILE A 89 2.36 -24.28 -6.06
CA ILE A 89 3.18 -24.42 -4.86
C ILE A 89 2.26 -24.54 -3.65
N GLY A 90 2.70 -25.29 -2.65
CA GLY A 90 1.93 -25.46 -1.42
C GLY A 90 1.97 -24.21 -0.53
N ILE A 91 1.00 -24.11 0.39
CA ILE A 91 0.81 -22.94 1.28
C ILE A 91 2.07 -22.50 2.03
N LYS A 92 2.94 -23.45 2.40
CA LYS A 92 4.20 -23.16 3.10
C LYS A 92 5.17 -22.37 2.22
N GLU A 93 5.31 -22.76 0.96
CA GLU A 93 6.18 -22.03 0.02
C GLU A 93 5.57 -20.68 -0.35
N THR A 94 4.25 -20.62 -0.53
CA THR A 94 3.52 -19.36 -0.73
C THR A 94 3.78 -18.39 0.41
N ALA A 95 3.68 -18.86 1.66
CA ALA A 95 3.95 -18.06 2.85
C ALA A 95 5.39 -17.52 2.86
N GLN A 96 6.39 -18.36 2.59
CA GLN A 96 7.80 -17.94 2.51
C GLN A 96 8.05 -16.87 1.46
N ARG A 97 7.38 -16.96 0.30
CA ARG A 97 7.48 -15.93 -0.75
C ARG A 97 6.80 -14.61 -0.35
N LEU A 98 5.81 -14.65 0.53
CA LEU A 98 5.09 -13.48 1.02
C LEU A 98 5.73 -12.84 2.26
N GLU A 99 6.64 -13.53 2.95
CA GLU A 99 7.35 -13.01 4.13
C GLU A 99 8.08 -11.69 3.85
N GLU A 100 8.67 -11.54 2.64
CA GLU A 100 9.42 -10.33 2.26
C GLU A 100 8.54 -9.07 2.18
N TYR A 101 7.22 -9.24 2.03
CA TYR A 101 6.27 -8.13 1.93
C TYR A 101 5.61 -7.78 3.27
N GLY A 102 5.73 -8.62 4.30
CA GLY A 102 5.15 -8.41 5.62
C GLY A 102 3.60 -8.37 5.64
N GLY A 103 3.01 -8.40 6.83
CA GLY A 103 1.56 -8.23 7.01
C GLY A 103 0.68 -9.47 6.83
N PHE A 104 1.25 -10.60 6.38
CA PHE A 104 0.55 -11.89 6.36
C PHE A 104 0.83 -12.70 7.63
N MET A 105 -0.21 -13.25 8.23
CA MET A 105 -0.12 -14.22 9.32
C MET A 105 -0.61 -15.56 8.77
N PHE A 106 0.34 -16.41 8.38
CA PHE A 106 0.08 -17.78 7.91
C PHE A 106 0.09 -18.77 9.07
#